data_AF-A0AA37TD19-F1
#
_entry.id   AF-A0AA37TD19-F1
#
_cell.length_a   1.000
_cell.length_b   1.000
_cell.length_c   1.000
_cell.angle_alpha   90.00
_cell.angle_beta   90.00
_cell.angle_gamma   90.00
#
_symmetry.space_group_name_H-M   'P 1'
#
loop_
_entity.id
_entity.type
_entity.pdbx_description
1 polymer ?
#
loop_
_entity_poly.entity_id
_entity_poly.type
_entity_poly.pdbx_seq_one_letter_code
_entity_poly.pdbx_strand_id
1 'polypeptide(L)'
;MTESTDDILTRPLGVPEAPEPPAGRFERLVAVLRRPMVAGSAIAIALAGSAGLVLLLGDPQGGEPRVEAKITLREPSIRPAAPIPPAVDPQATAPAPAASRLQRSAEELETASGVTVVRPAGSGPTDAVLIRIPPPTAPRLAPAPDPRISETGRHGLLPKLGEGRVRALDVYARAEEPGTGPRIAVVVTGLGVGQAATAGATARLPAAVSLAFLPYGGEAERAAARARDAGHEVFLQLPMEPFDYPDSDPGPQTLLTALKGPENAERLAWALARFPGYVGVANFMGSKMMADAAFEPVLREIGARGLGFLDDGTGPKPVNAPANKSRTPIARAEIVLDATPRAEAIDAALAQAEARARADGFVLVSTSGSVLSVDRIVRWAKDLDARGLRLVPASVALRGARDKRVSTAD
;
A
#
# COMPACT_ATOMS: atom_id res chain seq x y z
N MET A 1 -54.78 38.58 24.78
CA MET A 1 -56.25 38.53 24.72
C MET A 1 -56.63 38.26 23.28
N THR A 2 -56.83 36.99 22.96
CA THR A 2 -57.20 36.45 21.65
C THR A 2 -57.82 35.07 21.91
N GLU A 3 -58.91 35.05 22.68
CA GLU A 3 -59.68 33.83 22.90
C GLU A 3 -60.47 33.49 21.64
N SER A 4 -60.62 32.20 21.30
CA SER A 4 -61.31 31.82 20.07
C SER A 4 -62.81 31.99 20.25
N THR A 5 -63.45 32.66 19.28
CA THR A 5 -64.90 32.85 19.20
C THR A 5 -65.69 31.54 19.26
N ASP A 6 -65.07 30.43 18.83
CA ASP A 6 -65.70 29.10 18.78
C ASP A 6 -66.12 28.56 20.17
N ASP A 7 -65.36 28.87 21.23
CA ASP A 7 -65.56 28.28 22.56
C ASP A 7 -66.75 28.90 23.33
N ILE A 8 -67.36 29.97 22.80
CA ILE A 8 -68.58 30.57 23.37
C ILE A 8 -69.84 29.81 22.93
N LEU A 9 -69.82 29.16 21.76
CA LEU A 9 -71.02 28.57 21.13
C LEU A 9 -71.37 27.15 21.61
N THR A 10 -70.49 26.50 22.38
CA THR A 10 -70.66 25.12 22.86
C THR A 10 -70.82 24.99 24.38
N ARG A 11 -70.79 26.08 25.14
CA ARG A 11 -70.91 26.07 26.61
C ARG A 11 -72.39 25.92 27.06
N PRO A 12 -72.73 24.96 27.94
CA PRO A 12 -74.07 24.85 28.50
C PRO A 12 -74.35 25.99 29.49
N LEU A 13 -75.46 26.70 29.29
CA LEU A 13 -75.90 27.79 30.17
C LEU A 13 -76.26 27.24 31.57
N GLY A 14 -75.61 27.76 32.61
CA GLY A 14 -76.00 27.53 34.02
C GLY A 14 -74.89 27.09 34.97
N VAL A 15 -73.65 26.88 34.51
CA VAL A 15 -72.52 26.49 35.38
C VAL A 15 -71.77 27.73 35.89
N PRO A 16 -71.61 27.93 37.22
CA PRO A 16 -70.79 29.01 37.77
C PRO A 16 -69.29 28.70 37.65
N GLU A 17 -68.49 29.75 37.54
CA GLU A 17 -67.04 29.69 37.31
C GLU A 17 -66.28 29.17 38.54
N ALA A 18 -65.28 28.30 38.32
CA ALA A 18 -64.44 27.74 39.38
C ALA A 18 -63.22 28.64 39.65
N PRO A 19 -62.85 28.91 40.92
CA PRO A 19 -61.73 29.80 41.23
C PRO A 19 -60.37 29.19 40.87
N GLU A 20 -59.46 30.02 40.36
CA GLU A 20 -58.10 29.59 40.01
C GLU A 20 -57.30 29.06 41.23
N PRO A 21 -56.51 27.99 41.08
CA PRO A 21 -55.64 27.50 42.14
C PRO A 21 -54.43 28.41 42.37
N PRO A 22 -53.94 28.57 43.61
CA PRO A 22 -52.82 29.46 43.92
C PRO A 22 -51.49 28.97 43.33
N ALA A 23 -50.86 29.81 42.51
CA ALA A 23 -49.61 29.53 41.79
C ALA A 23 -48.50 28.93 42.68
N GLY A 24 -47.90 27.84 42.20
CA GLY A 24 -47.00 26.99 42.95
C GLY A 24 -45.63 27.61 43.24
N ARG A 25 -44.97 27.13 44.31
CA ARG A 25 -43.59 27.56 44.65
C ARG A 25 -42.59 27.36 43.49
N PHE A 26 -42.84 26.36 42.64
CA PHE A 26 -42.00 26.04 41.48
C PHE A 26 -42.09 27.11 40.37
N GLU A 27 -43.28 27.65 40.10
CA GLU A 27 -43.49 28.67 39.08
C GLU A 27 -42.81 30.00 39.46
N ARG A 28 -42.83 30.34 40.75
CA ARG A 28 -42.09 31.49 41.29
C ARG A 28 -40.58 31.34 41.11
N LEU A 29 -40.05 30.12 41.17
CA LEU A 29 -38.63 29.84 40.90
C LEU A 29 -38.30 30.03 39.42
N VAL A 30 -39.12 29.47 38.52
CA VAL A 30 -38.97 29.62 37.05
C VAL A 30 -39.08 31.09 36.62
N ALA A 31 -39.97 31.87 37.24
CA ALA A 31 -40.10 33.31 36.99
C ALA A 31 -38.84 34.11 37.36
N VAL A 32 -38.12 33.71 38.41
CA VAL A 32 -36.84 34.33 38.80
C VAL A 32 -35.72 33.96 37.82
N LEU A 33 -35.64 32.69 37.38
CA LEU A 33 -34.66 32.26 36.37
C LEU A 33 -34.85 32.89 34.99
N ARG A 34 -36.07 33.36 34.64
CA ARG A 34 -36.31 34.11 33.39
C ARG A 34 -35.67 35.52 33.35
N ARG A 35 -35.07 36.02 34.43
CA ARG A 35 -34.30 37.27 34.41
C ARG A 35 -32.91 37.04 33.79
N PRO A 36 -32.51 37.76 32.73
CA PRO A 36 -31.31 37.42 31.95
C PRO A 36 -30.00 37.45 32.77
N MET A 37 -29.88 38.38 33.73
CA MET A 37 -28.73 38.44 34.64
C MET A 37 -28.62 37.22 35.57
N VAL A 38 -29.75 36.64 35.98
CA VAL A 38 -29.79 35.45 36.85
C VAL A 38 -29.38 34.20 36.06
N ALA A 39 -29.93 34.04 34.85
CA ALA A 39 -29.56 32.94 33.95
C ALA A 39 -28.06 32.95 33.60
N GLY A 40 -27.51 34.12 33.22
CA GLY A 40 -26.08 34.27 32.94
C GLY A 40 -25.19 33.95 34.13
N SER A 41 -25.58 34.39 35.34
CA SER A 41 -24.85 34.11 36.58
C SER A 41 -24.80 32.61 36.89
N ALA A 42 -25.91 31.89 36.71
CA ALA A 42 -25.97 30.44 36.95
C ALA A 42 -25.06 29.65 35.99
N ILE A 43 -25.03 30.03 34.71
CA ILE A 43 -24.17 29.40 33.69
C ILE A 43 -22.68 29.67 34.01
N ALA A 44 -22.32 30.89 34.41
CA ALA A 44 -20.95 31.22 34.79
C ALA A 44 -20.45 30.41 36.01
N ILE A 45 -21.30 30.22 37.02
CA ILE A 45 -20.98 29.39 38.19
C ILE A 45 -20.81 27.91 37.79
N ALA A 46 -21.66 27.38 36.91
CA ALA A 46 -21.55 26.01 36.43
C ALA A 46 -20.24 25.76 35.64
N LEU A 47 -19.83 26.71 34.78
CA LEU A 47 -18.58 26.64 34.03
C LEU A 47 -17.34 26.79 34.93
N ALA A 48 -17.39 27.67 35.93
CA ALA A 48 -16.31 27.80 36.91
C ALA A 48 -16.16 26.52 37.76
N GLY A 49 -17.28 25.90 38.15
CA GLY A 49 -17.30 24.65 38.91
C GLY A 49 -16.73 23.47 38.12
N SER A 50 -17.08 23.32 36.84
CA SER A 50 -16.56 22.23 36.00
C SER A 50 -15.08 22.43 35.64
N ALA A 51 -14.64 23.67 35.36
CA ALA A 51 -13.22 23.98 35.18
C ALA A 51 -12.41 23.69 36.45
N GLY A 52 -12.93 24.07 37.62
CA GLY A 52 -12.32 23.75 38.92
C GLY A 52 -12.21 22.24 39.18
N LEU A 53 -13.23 21.47 38.82
CA LEU A 53 -13.23 20.01 38.95
C LEU A 53 -12.14 19.35 38.09
N VAL A 54 -11.98 19.80 36.83
CA VAL A 54 -10.92 19.31 35.92
C VAL A 54 -9.53 19.67 36.45
N LEU A 55 -9.34 20.85 37.05
CA LEU A 55 -8.06 21.26 37.64
C LEU A 55 -7.73 20.58 38.98
N LEU A 56 -8.72 20.04 39.69
CA LEU A 56 -8.54 19.37 40.99
C LEU A 56 -8.51 17.84 40.93
N LEU A 57 -9.12 17.22 39.91
CA LEU A 57 -9.18 15.76 39.75
C LEU A 57 -8.67 15.25 38.39
N GLY A 58 -8.32 16.12 37.46
CA GLY A 58 -7.70 15.73 36.19
C GLY A 58 -6.24 15.34 36.37
N ASP A 59 -5.90 14.09 36.04
CA ASP A 59 -4.51 13.67 35.88
C ASP A 59 -3.88 14.41 34.67
N PRO A 60 -2.86 15.27 34.86
CA PRO A 60 -2.22 16.00 33.77
C PRO A 60 -1.43 15.09 32.80
N GLN A 61 -1.31 13.79 33.11
CA GLN A 61 -0.62 12.79 32.31
C GLN A 61 -1.53 11.64 31.81
N GLY A 62 -2.83 11.69 32.10
CA GLY A 62 -3.81 10.61 31.90
C GLY A 62 -4.21 10.27 30.45
N GLY A 63 -3.33 10.52 29.47
CA GLY A 63 -3.58 10.28 28.04
C GLY A 63 -2.43 9.65 27.25
N GLU A 64 -1.24 9.48 27.85
CA GLU A 64 -0.07 8.95 27.14
C GLU A 64 0.27 7.51 27.62
N PRO A 65 0.30 6.50 26.74
CA PRO A 65 0.73 5.15 27.11
C PRO A 65 2.25 5.10 27.31
N ARG A 66 2.69 4.84 28.55
CA ARG A 66 4.11 4.77 28.95
C ARG A 66 4.54 3.31 29.16
N VAL A 67 5.73 2.94 28.71
CA VAL A 67 6.36 1.63 28.98
C VAL A 67 7.81 1.85 29.39
N GLU A 68 8.13 1.59 30.66
CA GLU A 68 9.51 1.63 31.15
C GLU A 68 10.26 0.32 30.87
N ALA A 69 11.25 0.37 29.98
CA ALA A 69 12.19 -0.74 29.76
C ALA A 69 13.47 -0.51 30.56
N LYS A 70 13.68 -1.26 31.65
CA LYS A 70 14.91 -1.18 32.47
C LYS A 70 16.09 -1.85 31.77
N ILE A 71 16.89 -1.05 31.08
CA ILE A 71 18.16 -1.48 30.46
C ILE A 71 19.16 -1.83 31.58
N THR A 72 19.58 -3.08 31.65
CA THR A 72 20.69 -3.52 32.51
C THR A 72 21.95 -3.65 31.66
N LEU A 73 22.98 -2.86 32.00
CA LEU A 73 24.27 -2.92 31.31
C LEU A 73 25.03 -4.17 31.76
N ARG A 74 25.55 -4.95 30.81
CA ARG A 74 26.35 -6.16 31.09
C ARG A 74 27.81 -5.90 30.80
N GLU A 75 28.67 -6.06 31.80
CA GLU A 75 30.12 -5.91 31.63
C GLU A 75 30.70 -6.99 30.71
N PRO A 76 31.72 -6.67 29.89
CA PRO A 76 32.34 -7.60 28.96
C PRO A 76 33.34 -8.52 29.67
N SER A 77 33.14 -9.84 29.54
CA SER A 77 34.11 -10.82 30.05
C SER A 77 35.35 -10.91 29.14
N ILE A 78 36.53 -10.80 29.75
CA ILE A 78 37.82 -10.94 29.07
C ILE A 78 38.00 -12.40 28.63
N ARG A 79 38.37 -12.64 27.36
CA ARG A 79 38.78 -13.96 26.88
C ARG A 79 40.27 -14.21 27.18
N PRO A 80 40.64 -15.38 27.72
CA PRO A 80 42.02 -15.88 27.67
C PRO A 80 42.48 -16.11 26.21
N ALA A 81 43.79 -16.03 25.97
CA ALA A 81 44.37 -16.28 24.65
C ALA A 81 44.36 -17.77 24.26
N ALA A 82 44.28 -18.06 22.97
CA ALA A 82 44.33 -19.42 22.43
C ALA A 82 45.78 -19.94 22.29
N PRO A 83 46.04 -21.26 22.46
CA PRO A 83 47.37 -21.84 22.22
C PRO A 83 47.76 -21.87 20.74
N ILE A 84 49.06 -21.82 20.46
CA ILE A 84 49.63 -21.99 19.12
C ILE A 84 49.79 -23.49 18.83
N PRO A 85 49.36 -24.01 17.66
CA PRO A 85 49.58 -25.41 17.30
C PRO A 85 51.02 -25.70 16.84
N PRO A 86 51.57 -26.90 17.10
CA PRO A 86 52.84 -27.34 16.52
C PRO A 86 52.68 -27.68 15.02
N ALA A 87 53.81 -27.79 14.31
CA ALA A 87 53.89 -28.07 12.87
C ALA A 87 54.55 -29.44 12.58
N VAL A 88 54.71 -29.76 11.28
CA VAL A 88 55.42 -30.94 10.72
C VAL A 88 54.58 -32.24 10.78
N ASP A 89 54.50 -33.13 9.78
CA ASP A 89 55.31 -33.38 8.56
C ASP A 89 54.42 -33.77 7.33
N PRO A 90 54.90 -33.70 6.07
CA PRO A 90 54.18 -34.20 4.90
C PRO A 90 54.74 -35.52 4.34
N GLN A 91 53.92 -36.57 4.28
CA GLN A 91 54.16 -37.76 3.42
C GLN A 91 52.96 -38.05 2.54
N ALA A 92 53.21 -38.62 1.35
CA ALA A 92 52.23 -38.74 0.27
C ALA A 92 51.85 -40.18 -0.05
N THR A 93 50.57 -40.42 -0.38
CA THR A 93 50.15 -41.62 -1.11
C THR A 93 48.86 -41.38 -1.92
N ALA A 94 48.81 -41.96 -3.11
CA ALA A 94 47.71 -42.03 -4.08
C ALA A 94 48.01 -43.20 -5.05
N PRO A 95 47.09 -43.74 -5.88
CA PRO A 95 45.69 -43.35 -6.14
C PRO A 95 44.72 -44.14 -5.19
N ALA A 96 43.51 -44.67 -5.48
CA ALA A 96 42.77 -45.08 -6.68
C ALA A 96 41.24 -44.78 -6.56
N PRO A 97 40.41 -44.91 -7.62
CA PRO A 97 39.11 -44.24 -7.68
C PRO A 97 37.91 -45.08 -7.20
N ALA A 98 36.92 -44.39 -6.61
CA ALA A 98 35.56 -44.86 -6.41
C ALA A 98 34.57 -43.70 -6.66
N ALA A 99 33.34 -44.01 -7.09
CA ALA A 99 32.37 -43.00 -7.49
C ALA A 99 31.44 -42.56 -6.35
N SER A 100 31.44 -41.27 -6.03
CA SER A 100 30.21 -40.54 -5.72
C SER A 100 30.37 -39.07 -6.07
N ARG A 101 29.47 -38.56 -6.92
CA ARG A 101 29.34 -37.13 -7.24
C ARG A 101 27.95 -36.73 -6.77
N LEU A 102 27.84 -35.57 -6.10
CA LEU A 102 26.62 -34.97 -5.49
C LEU A 102 26.38 -35.22 -3.98
N GLN A 103 27.44 -35.16 -3.17
CA GLN A 103 27.35 -34.60 -1.81
C GLN A 103 28.58 -33.72 -1.55
N ARG A 104 28.42 -32.39 -1.67
CA ARG A 104 29.30 -31.43 -1.00
C ARG A 104 28.66 -31.08 0.33
N SER A 105 29.48 -31.05 1.38
CA SER A 105 29.08 -30.64 2.72
C SER A 105 28.74 -29.14 2.78
N ALA A 106 28.05 -28.71 3.83
CA ALA A 106 27.84 -27.28 4.09
C ALA A 106 29.19 -26.56 4.30
N GLU A 107 30.16 -27.22 4.93
CA GLU A 107 31.48 -26.67 5.26
C GLU A 107 32.33 -26.41 4.00
N GLU A 108 32.23 -27.24 2.96
CA GLU A 108 32.83 -26.96 1.65
C GLU A 108 32.20 -25.75 0.94
N LEU A 109 30.90 -25.50 1.16
CA LEU A 109 30.20 -24.33 0.59
C LEU A 109 30.49 -23.05 1.38
N GLU A 110 30.59 -23.11 2.71
CA GLU A 110 31.07 -22.03 3.57
C GLU A 110 32.53 -21.64 3.19
N THR A 111 33.40 -22.64 3.01
CA THR A 111 34.80 -22.43 2.57
C THR A 111 34.89 -21.84 1.17
N ALA A 112 34.10 -22.34 0.21
CA ALA A 112 34.12 -21.86 -1.18
C ALA A 112 33.45 -20.49 -1.39
N SER A 113 32.65 -20.01 -0.43
CA SER A 113 31.98 -18.69 -0.49
C SER A 113 32.70 -17.60 0.31
N GLY A 114 33.71 -17.95 1.11
CA GLY A 114 34.51 -16.99 1.88
C GLY A 114 33.80 -16.38 3.09
N VAL A 115 32.67 -16.98 3.53
CA VAL A 115 31.86 -16.47 4.65
C VAL A 115 32.05 -17.36 5.88
N THR A 116 32.87 -16.90 6.84
CA THR A 116 33.13 -17.62 8.09
C THR A 116 32.00 -17.43 9.11
N VAL A 117 31.10 -18.42 9.24
CA VAL A 117 30.00 -18.39 10.22
C VAL A 117 30.48 -18.96 11.56
N VAL A 118 30.82 -18.08 12.52
CA VAL A 118 31.20 -18.49 13.88
C VAL A 118 29.96 -18.95 14.66
N ARG A 119 29.76 -20.27 14.76
CA ARG A 119 28.62 -20.91 15.40
C ARG A 119 28.96 -21.27 16.86
N PRO A 120 28.21 -20.80 17.89
CA PRO A 120 28.41 -21.23 19.27
C PRO A 120 28.09 -22.71 19.44
N ALA A 121 28.87 -23.43 20.24
CA ALA A 121 28.59 -24.83 20.56
C ALA A 121 27.26 -24.96 21.32
N GLY A 122 26.28 -25.65 20.72
CA GLY A 122 24.99 -25.96 21.34
C GLY A 122 23.74 -25.51 20.57
N SER A 123 23.86 -24.68 19.53
CA SER A 123 22.71 -24.34 18.67
C SER A 123 22.36 -25.50 17.73
N GLY A 124 21.19 -26.13 17.91
CA GLY A 124 20.61 -27.04 16.93
C GLY A 124 20.26 -26.35 15.61
N PRO A 125 19.87 -27.10 14.57
CA PRO A 125 19.61 -26.55 13.24
C PRO A 125 18.41 -25.59 13.27
N THR A 126 18.69 -24.28 13.18
CA THR A 126 17.69 -23.25 12.88
C THR A 126 17.15 -23.45 11.46
N ASP A 127 15.90 -23.02 11.23
CA ASP A 127 15.18 -23.17 9.95
C ASP A 127 16.07 -22.93 8.73
N ALA A 128 16.03 -23.88 7.80
CA ALA A 128 16.80 -23.80 6.57
C ALA A 128 16.34 -22.57 5.76
N VAL A 129 17.21 -21.58 5.62
CA VAL A 129 17.00 -20.43 4.73
C VAL A 129 16.84 -20.97 3.31
N LEU A 130 15.59 -21.09 2.87
CA LEU A 130 15.24 -21.78 1.63
C LEU A 130 15.54 -20.87 0.44
N ILE A 131 16.82 -20.73 0.10
CA ILE A 131 17.30 -20.01 -1.08
C ILE A 131 16.81 -20.75 -2.34
N ARG A 132 15.57 -20.45 -2.74
CA ARG A 132 15.04 -20.79 -4.05
C ARG A 132 15.81 -19.94 -5.07
N ILE A 133 16.94 -20.45 -5.52
CA ILE A 133 17.57 -19.99 -6.75
C ILE A 133 16.47 -20.07 -7.83
N PRO A 134 16.05 -18.95 -8.45
CA PRO A 134 15.06 -19.00 -9.50
C PRO A 134 15.53 -19.94 -10.61
N PRO A 135 14.64 -20.75 -11.23
CA PRO A 135 15.05 -21.60 -12.35
C PRO A 135 15.73 -20.73 -13.42
N PRO A 136 16.82 -21.18 -14.05
CA PRO A 136 17.65 -20.33 -14.92
C PRO A 136 16.90 -19.77 -16.14
N THR A 137 15.71 -20.31 -16.44
CA THR A 137 14.78 -19.87 -17.48
C THR A 137 13.87 -18.71 -17.06
N ALA A 138 13.80 -18.33 -15.78
CA ALA A 138 12.93 -17.24 -15.33
C ALA A 138 13.38 -15.90 -15.96
N PRO A 139 12.51 -15.19 -16.72
CA PRO A 139 12.94 -13.99 -17.43
C PRO A 139 13.30 -12.88 -16.43
N ARG A 140 14.58 -12.51 -16.42
CA ARG A 140 15.09 -11.39 -15.64
C ARG A 140 14.61 -10.08 -16.25
N LEU A 141 14.19 -9.15 -15.41
CA LEU A 141 13.82 -7.82 -15.84
C LEU A 141 15.07 -7.00 -16.22
N ALA A 142 14.88 -5.95 -17.02
CA ALA A 142 15.96 -5.01 -17.33
C ALA A 142 16.55 -4.40 -16.04
N PRO A 143 17.88 -4.24 -15.93
CA PRO A 143 18.50 -3.53 -14.82
C PRO A 143 17.93 -2.13 -14.64
N ALA A 144 17.85 -1.67 -13.40
CA ALA A 144 17.41 -0.33 -13.04
C ALA A 144 18.43 0.32 -12.08
N PRO A 145 18.75 1.63 -12.24
CA PRO A 145 18.27 2.54 -13.27
C PRO A 145 18.90 2.31 -14.66
N ASP A 146 18.10 2.38 -15.72
CA ASP A 146 18.58 2.48 -17.11
C ASP A 146 18.88 3.96 -17.44
N PRO A 147 20.13 4.34 -17.78
CA PRO A 147 20.51 5.74 -17.98
C PRO A 147 19.83 6.42 -19.19
N ARG A 148 19.30 5.64 -20.15
CA ARG A 148 18.62 6.18 -21.36
C ARG A 148 17.28 6.81 -21.02
N ILE A 149 16.63 6.31 -19.97
CA ILE A 149 15.29 6.73 -19.48
C ILE A 149 15.34 7.30 -18.05
N SER A 150 16.53 7.68 -17.56
CA SER A 150 16.70 8.31 -16.23
C SER A 150 17.35 9.69 -16.35
N GLU A 151 17.02 10.60 -15.44
CA GLU A 151 17.65 11.92 -15.28
C GLU A 151 17.88 12.24 -13.80
N THR A 152 18.78 13.18 -13.50
CA THR A 152 18.98 13.66 -12.12
C THR A 152 18.09 14.87 -11.88
N GLY A 153 17.12 14.73 -10.98
CA GLY A 153 16.32 15.83 -10.43
C GLY A 153 16.77 16.22 -9.02
N ARG A 154 16.19 17.30 -8.49
CA ARG A 154 16.50 17.85 -7.15
C ARG A 154 16.31 16.86 -5.99
N HIS A 155 15.49 15.83 -6.16
CA HIS A 155 15.17 14.81 -5.13
C HIS A 155 15.86 13.46 -5.34
N GLY A 156 16.62 13.30 -6.43
CA GLY A 156 17.21 12.01 -6.84
C GLY A 156 16.98 11.70 -8.31
N LEU A 157 17.09 10.42 -8.69
CA LEU A 157 16.88 9.97 -10.06
C LEU A 157 15.39 9.95 -10.41
N LEU A 158 15.03 10.64 -11.49
CA LEU A 158 13.68 10.66 -12.06
C LEU A 158 13.62 9.85 -13.36
N PRO A 159 12.49 9.22 -13.70
CA PRO A 159 12.27 8.70 -15.05
C PRO A 159 12.05 9.85 -16.04
N LYS A 160 12.59 9.70 -17.25
CA LYS A 160 12.34 10.56 -18.41
C LYS A 160 11.95 9.72 -19.61
N LEU A 161 11.32 10.36 -20.61
CA LEU A 161 11.21 9.78 -21.93
C LEU A 161 12.59 9.75 -22.60
N GLY A 162 13.03 8.56 -23.03
CA GLY A 162 14.30 8.38 -23.72
C GLY A 162 14.25 8.77 -25.21
N GLU A 163 15.42 8.79 -25.84
CA GLU A 163 15.55 8.94 -27.30
C GLU A 163 14.70 7.92 -28.05
N GLY A 164 14.24 8.26 -29.25
CA GLY A 164 13.27 7.44 -30.01
C GLY A 164 11.90 7.28 -29.33
N ARG A 165 11.62 8.01 -28.24
CA ARG A 165 10.46 7.83 -27.35
C ARG A 165 10.46 6.50 -26.58
N VAL A 166 11.64 5.97 -26.23
CA VAL A 166 11.76 4.81 -25.32
C VAL A 166 11.15 5.16 -23.95
N ARG A 167 10.29 4.28 -23.44
CA ARG A 167 9.47 4.50 -22.23
C ARG A 167 9.91 3.60 -21.08
N ALA A 168 9.89 4.09 -19.85
CA ALA A 168 10.00 3.25 -18.65
C ALA A 168 8.96 2.12 -18.63
N LEU A 169 7.73 2.42 -19.08
CA LEU A 169 6.64 1.45 -19.29
C LEU A 169 6.95 0.34 -20.30
N ASP A 170 7.90 0.52 -21.22
CA ASP A 170 8.31 -0.53 -22.18
C ASP A 170 9.63 -1.22 -21.81
N VAL A 171 10.55 -0.53 -21.11
CA VAL A 171 11.87 -1.05 -20.71
C VAL A 171 11.81 -1.90 -19.43
N TYR A 172 11.06 -1.44 -18.42
CA TYR A 172 11.04 -2.10 -17.10
C TYR A 172 9.95 -3.18 -16.96
N ALA A 173 9.12 -3.35 -17.99
CA ALA A 173 8.00 -4.29 -18.02
C ALA A 173 8.45 -5.75 -18.02
N ARG A 174 7.66 -6.61 -17.37
CA ARG A 174 7.85 -8.06 -17.48
C ARG A 174 7.33 -8.54 -18.84
N ALA A 175 8.01 -9.51 -19.44
CA ALA A 175 7.50 -10.23 -20.61
C ALA A 175 6.26 -11.07 -20.23
N GLU A 176 5.29 -11.21 -21.15
CA GLU A 176 4.18 -12.15 -20.97
C GLU A 176 4.69 -13.57 -21.28
N GLU A 177 4.55 -14.52 -20.36
CA GLU A 177 4.97 -15.92 -20.59
C GLU A 177 4.13 -16.54 -21.73
N PRO A 178 4.72 -17.20 -22.74
CA PRO A 178 3.96 -17.71 -23.88
C PRO A 178 2.84 -18.68 -23.50
N GLY A 179 1.64 -18.48 -24.06
CA GLY A 179 0.51 -19.42 -23.87
C GLY A 179 -0.83 -18.89 -24.37
N THR A 180 -1.81 -19.80 -24.48
CA THR A 180 -3.18 -19.52 -24.92
C THR A 180 -4.15 -19.53 -23.76
N GLY A 181 -5.20 -18.70 -23.83
CA GLY A 181 -6.27 -18.64 -22.83
C GLY A 181 -6.50 -17.22 -22.30
N PRO A 182 -7.55 -16.99 -21.50
CA PRO A 182 -7.87 -15.69 -20.95
C PRO A 182 -6.88 -15.28 -19.86
N ARG A 183 -6.63 -13.97 -19.75
CA ARG A 183 -5.55 -13.41 -18.94
C ARG A 183 -6.07 -12.67 -17.72
N ILE A 184 -5.36 -12.81 -16.60
CA ILE A 184 -5.64 -12.10 -15.34
C ILE A 184 -4.37 -11.36 -14.95
N ALA A 185 -4.46 -10.05 -14.79
CA ALA A 185 -3.41 -9.25 -14.17
C ALA A 185 -3.76 -8.95 -12.72
N VAL A 186 -2.81 -9.15 -11.81
CA VAL A 186 -2.96 -8.85 -10.38
C VAL A 186 -1.93 -7.81 -9.98
N VAL A 187 -2.36 -6.72 -9.34
CA VAL A 187 -1.47 -5.74 -8.70
C VAL A 187 -1.68 -5.72 -7.19
N VAL A 188 -0.59 -5.88 -6.43
CA VAL A 188 -0.59 -5.86 -4.96
C VAL A 188 -0.04 -4.52 -4.48
N THR A 189 -0.83 -3.80 -3.68
CA THR A 189 -0.58 -2.40 -3.28
C THR A 189 -0.25 -2.25 -1.79
N GLY A 190 0.15 -1.05 -1.36
CA GLY A 190 0.48 -0.74 0.04
C GLY A 190 1.84 -1.27 0.53
N LEU A 191 2.72 -1.68 -0.39
CA LEU A 191 4.01 -2.27 -0.05
C LEU A 191 5.07 -1.23 0.30
N GLY A 192 6.18 -1.65 0.91
CA GLY A 192 7.34 -0.81 1.24
C GLY A 192 7.33 -0.23 2.66
N VAL A 193 6.17 -0.02 3.28
CA VAL A 193 6.08 0.44 4.68
C VAL A 193 6.32 -0.71 5.67
N GLY A 194 5.50 -1.76 5.60
CA GLY A 194 5.67 -2.95 6.43
C GLY A 194 6.74 -3.89 5.85
N GLN A 195 7.95 -3.90 6.40
CA GLN A 195 9.07 -4.70 5.87
C GLN A 195 8.74 -6.20 5.78
N ALA A 196 8.20 -6.79 6.84
CA ALA A 196 7.88 -8.22 6.89
C ALA A 196 6.77 -8.62 5.89
N ALA A 197 5.69 -7.83 5.79
CA ALA A 197 4.63 -8.04 4.80
C ALA A 197 5.17 -7.90 3.37
N THR A 198 6.01 -6.89 3.13
CA THR A 198 6.63 -6.63 1.82
C THR A 198 7.55 -7.78 1.40
N ALA A 199 8.43 -8.24 2.29
CA ALA A 199 9.29 -9.41 2.03
C ALA A 199 8.46 -10.69 1.84
N GLY A 200 7.41 -10.89 2.64
CA GLY A 200 6.49 -12.02 2.54
C GLY A 200 5.73 -12.05 1.22
N ALA A 201 5.27 -10.90 0.72
CA ALA A 201 4.67 -10.77 -0.61
C ALA A 201 5.69 -11.13 -1.71
N THR A 202 6.85 -10.45 -1.72
CA THR A 202 7.91 -10.63 -2.72
C THR A 202 8.48 -12.06 -2.77
N ALA A 203 8.53 -12.78 -1.65
CA ALA A 203 9.09 -14.13 -1.60
C ALA A 203 8.09 -15.26 -1.91
N ARG A 204 6.79 -14.95 -2.02
CA ARG A 204 5.72 -15.97 -2.08
C ARG A 204 4.78 -15.82 -3.27
N LEU A 205 4.54 -14.60 -3.75
CA LEU A 205 3.71 -14.36 -4.93
C LEU A 205 4.40 -14.87 -6.21
N PRO A 206 3.67 -15.36 -7.22
CA PRO A 206 4.24 -15.62 -8.53
C PRO A 206 4.82 -14.34 -9.14
N ALA A 207 5.96 -14.43 -9.83
CA ALA A 207 6.66 -13.27 -10.41
C ALA A 207 5.86 -12.52 -11.50
N ALA A 208 4.75 -13.09 -11.99
CA ALA A 208 3.81 -12.42 -12.89
C ALA A 208 2.85 -11.44 -12.18
N VAL A 209 2.75 -11.48 -10.83
CA VAL A 209 2.02 -10.48 -10.04
C VAL A 209 2.84 -9.19 -9.97
N SER A 210 2.23 -8.04 -10.30
CA SER A 210 2.89 -6.74 -10.18
C SER A 210 2.77 -6.18 -8.75
N LEU A 211 3.80 -5.48 -8.28
CA LEU A 211 3.91 -5.00 -6.90
C LEU A 211 4.04 -3.47 -6.86
N ALA A 212 3.16 -2.79 -6.12
CA ALA A 212 3.14 -1.33 -5.99
C ALA A 212 3.59 -0.86 -4.60
N PHE A 213 4.59 0.03 -4.56
CA PHE A 213 5.29 0.44 -3.34
C PHE A 213 5.05 1.92 -3.01
N LEU A 214 4.78 2.20 -1.75
CA LEU A 214 4.60 3.55 -1.21
C LEU A 214 5.96 4.29 -1.08
N PRO A 215 6.03 5.60 -1.40
CA PRO A 215 7.27 6.37 -1.41
C PRO A 215 7.91 6.60 -0.02
N TYR A 216 7.14 6.38 1.06
CA TYR A 216 7.54 6.67 2.44
C TYR A 216 8.32 5.55 3.13
N GLY A 217 8.39 4.35 2.55
CA GLY A 217 9.16 3.26 3.14
C GLY A 217 10.65 3.60 3.21
N GLY A 218 11.24 3.59 4.41
CA GLY A 218 12.67 3.87 4.60
C GLY A 218 13.61 2.93 3.81
N GLU A 219 13.12 1.72 3.51
CA GLU A 219 13.79 0.70 2.69
C GLU A 219 13.10 0.50 1.31
N ALA A 220 12.25 1.44 0.86
CA ALA A 220 11.42 1.27 -0.34
C ALA A 220 12.24 0.94 -1.59
N GLU A 221 13.39 1.60 -1.79
CA GLU A 221 14.30 1.30 -2.91
C GLU A 221 14.87 -0.12 -2.85
N ARG A 222 15.38 -0.54 -1.68
CA ARG A 222 15.90 -1.91 -1.53
C ARG A 222 14.80 -2.96 -1.63
N ALA A 223 13.57 -2.63 -1.24
CA ALA A 223 12.41 -3.51 -1.38
C ALA A 223 11.95 -3.64 -2.84
N ALA A 224 11.87 -2.53 -3.58
CA ALA A 224 11.57 -2.51 -5.01
C ALA A 224 12.66 -3.23 -5.83
N ALA A 225 13.94 -3.05 -5.49
CA ALA A 225 15.06 -3.77 -6.11
C ALA A 225 14.91 -5.28 -5.92
N ARG A 226 14.75 -5.76 -4.67
CA ARG A 226 14.51 -7.18 -4.37
C ARG A 226 13.29 -7.76 -5.09
N ALA A 227 12.24 -6.97 -5.29
CA ALA A 227 11.08 -7.38 -6.08
C ALA A 227 11.42 -7.57 -7.56
N ARG A 228 12.19 -6.66 -8.18
CA ARG A 228 12.68 -6.80 -9.55
C ARG A 228 13.64 -7.99 -9.71
N ASP A 229 14.48 -8.25 -8.71
CA ASP A 229 15.38 -9.42 -8.67
C ASP A 229 14.62 -10.75 -8.59
N ALA A 230 13.50 -10.78 -7.86
CA ALA A 230 12.54 -11.90 -7.87
C ALA A 230 11.68 -11.96 -9.16
N GLY A 231 11.84 -11.00 -10.07
CA GLY A 231 11.17 -10.94 -11.37
C GLY A 231 9.82 -10.23 -11.37
N HIS A 232 9.38 -9.65 -10.25
CA HIS A 232 8.13 -8.88 -10.18
C HIS A 232 8.23 -7.56 -10.92
N GLU A 233 7.22 -7.24 -11.72
CA GLU A 233 7.05 -5.91 -12.27
C GLU A 233 6.63 -4.93 -11.16
N VAL A 234 7.26 -3.75 -11.12
CA VAL A 234 7.11 -2.80 -10.02
C VAL A 234 6.38 -1.52 -10.45
N PHE A 235 5.55 -1.00 -9.55
CA PHE A 235 4.88 0.29 -9.63
C PHE A 235 5.27 1.19 -8.46
N LEU A 236 5.32 2.49 -8.68
CA LEU A 236 5.28 3.49 -7.60
C LEU A 236 3.82 3.72 -7.22
N GLN A 237 3.48 3.74 -5.93
CA GLN A 237 2.14 4.06 -5.47
C GLN A 237 2.07 5.50 -4.92
N LEU A 238 1.43 6.38 -5.67
CA LEU A 238 1.40 7.83 -5.47
C LEU A 238 0.33 8.24 -4.44
N PRO A 239 0.70 8.84 -3.30
CA PRO A 239 -0.25 9.32 -2.29
C PRO A 239 -1.11 10.46 -2.83
N MET A 240 -2.44 10.34 -2.77
CA MET A 240 -3.38 11.27 -3.41
C MET A 240 -4.63 11.48 -2.56
N GLU A 241 -5.22 12.68 -2.60
CA GLU A 241 -6.33 13.09 -1.72
C GLU A 241 -7.60 12.21 -1.87
N PRO A 242 -8.09 11.60 -0.77
CA PRO A 242 -9.43 11.02 -0.72
C PRO A 242 -10.50 12.08 -0.40
N PHE A 243 -11.79 11.68 -0.37
CA PHE A 243 -12.89 12.61 -0.05
C PHE A 243 -12.94 13.03 1.42
N ASP A 244 -12.41 12.20 2.31
CA ASP A 244 -12.35 12.33 3.77
C ASP A 244 -10.98 12.85 4.26
N TYR A 245 -10.23 13.55 3.41
CA TYR A 245 -9.01 14.25 3.83
C TYR A 245 -9.37 15.45 4.75
N PRO A 246 -8.72 15.65 5.91
CA PRO A 246 -7.50 14.98 6.39
C PRO A 246 -7.70 13.79 7.36
N ASP A 247 -8.93 13.37 7.66
CA ASP A 247 -9.20 12.26 8.59
C ASP A 247 -8.55 10.96 8.11
N SER A 248 -8.58 10.74 6.78
CA SER A 248 -7.67 9.81 6.09
C SER A 248 -6.54 10.58 5.40
N ASP A 249 -5.38 10.73 6.06
CA ASP A 249 -4.16 11.31 5.47
C ASP A 249 -3.26 10.23 4.82
N PRO A 250 -3.08 10.23 3.48
CA PRO A 250 -2.13 9.34 2.81
C PRO A 250 -0.65 9.70 3.03
N GLY A 251 -0.34 10.81 3.71
CA GLY A 251 0.99 11.23 4.16
C GLY A 251 1.42 12.63 3.68
N PRO A 252 2.59 13.13 4.12
CA PRO A 252 2.99 14.54 3.96
C PRO A 252 3.23 15.00 2.51
N GLN A 253 3.33 14.07 1.56
CA GLN A 253 3.58 14.32 0.13
C GLN A 253 2.35 13.98 -0.74
N THR A 254 1.17 13.83 -0.12
CA THR A 254 -0.12 13.62 -0.80
C THR A 254 -0.42 14.72 -1.82
N LEU A 255 -0.84 14.36 -3.03
CA LEU A 255 -1.34 15.32 -4.01
C LEU A 255 -2.76 15.76 -3.65
N LEU A 256 -2.98 17.08 -3.53
CA LEU A 256 -4.23 17.70 -3.07
C LEU A 256 -4.85 18.60 -4.15
N THR A 257 -6.17 18.64 -4.26
CA THR A 257 -6.85 19.49 -5.25
C THR A 257 -6.78 20.99 -4.90
N ALA A 258 -6.57 21.30 -3.61
CA ALA A 258 -6.37 22.65 -3.11
C ALA A 258 -4.97 23.25 -3.42
N LEU A 259 -3.99 22.42 -3.84
CA LEU A 259 -2.64 22.85 -4.16
C LEU A 259 -2.52 23.34 -5.61
N LYS A 260 -1.65 24.32 -5.84
CA LYS A 260 -1.35 24.84 -7.17
C LYS A 260 -0.58 23.80 -7.99
N GLY A 261 -0.67 23.89 -9.32
CA GLY A 261 0.04 23.00 -10.24
C GLY A 261 1.53 22.77 -9.92
N PRO A 262 2.33 23.81 -9.61
CA PRO A 262 3.73 23.65 -9.22
C PRO A 262 3.93 22.89 -7.90
N GLU A 263 3.02 23.04 -6.93
CA GLU A 263 3.09 22.38 -5.62
C GLU A 263 2.76 20.87 -5.72
N ASN A 264 1.80 20.51 -6.58
CA ASN A 264 1.55 19.10 -6.91
C ASN A 264 2.66 18.50 -7.79
N ALA A 265 3.27 19.27 -8.70
CA ALA A 265 4.46 18.83 -9.45
C ALA A 265 5.70 18.67 -8.53
N GLU A 266 5.82 19.50 -7.50
CA GLU A 266 6.85 19.39 -6.46
C GLU A 266 6.75 18.05 -5.73
N ARG A 267 5.56 17.73 -5.20
CA ARG A 267 5.25 16.46 -4.50
C ARG A 267 5.36 15.23 -5.42
N LEU A 268 4.87 15.32 -6.67
CA LEU A 268 4.99 14.25 -7.65
C LEU A 268 6.46 13.90 -7.92
N ALA A 269 7.31 14.88 -8.21
CA ALA A 269 8.72 14.61 -8.49
C ALA A 269 9.50 14.18 -7.23
N TRP A 270 9.06 14.52 -6.02
CA TRP A 270 9.58 13.89 -4.80
C TRP A 270 9.25 12.39 -4.75
N ALA A 271 8.00 12.02 -5.04
CA ALA A 271 7.56 10.62 -5.03
C ALA A 271 8.22 9.79 -6.14
N LEU A 272 8.36 10.35 -7.35
CA LEU A 272 9.05 9.71 -8.48
C LEU A 272 10.55 9.46 -8.22
N ALA A 273 11.19 10.28 -7.38
CA ALA A 273 12.61 10.15 -7.06
C ALA A 273 12.94 9.09 -5.98
N ARG A 274 11.95 8.34 -5.48
CA ARG A 274 12.15 7.45 -4.32
C ARG A 274 12.85 6.13 -4.62
N PHE A 275 12.73 5.60 -5.83
CA PHE A 275 13.44 4.41 -6.32
C PHE A 275 13.28 4.26 -7.85
N PRO A 276 14.28 3.75 -8.59
CA PRO A 276 14.14 3.53 -10.03
C PRO A 276 13.45 2.20 -10.36
N GLY A 277 13.13 1.98 -11.65
CA GLY A 277 12.74 0.66 -12.16
C GLY A 277 11.25 0.31 -12.09
N TYR A 278 10.36 1.27 -11.89
CA TYR A 278 8.92 1.06 -12.01
C TYR A 278 8.41 1.34 -13.44
N VAL A 279 7.40 0.58 -13.89
CA VAL A 279 6.78 0.76 -15.23
C VAL A 279 5.79 1.92 -15.28
N GLY A 280 5.25 2.29 -14.13
CA GLY A 280 4.13 3.21 -14.02
C GLY A 280 3.85 3.58 -12.57
N VAL A 281 2.82 4.40 -12.42
CA VAL A 281 2.34 4.91 -11.15
C VAL A 281 0.95 4.35 -10.90
N ALA A 282 0.68 3.84 -9.69
CA ALA A 282 -0.68 3.55 -9.22
C ALA A 282 -1.11 4.62 -8.19
N ASN A 283 -2.41 4.86 -7.99
CA ASN A 283 -2.88 5.68 -6.88
C ASN A 283 -2.69 4.96 -5.53
N PHE A 284 -2.47 5.73 -4.46
CA PHE A 284 -2.78 5.36 -3.09
C PHE A 284 -3.87 6.31 -2.61
N MET A 285 -5.06 5.76 -2.31
CA MET A 285 -6.30 6.51 -2.10
C MET A 285 -6.66 7.36 -3.33
N GLY A 286 -6.71 8.70 -3.25
CA GLY A 286 -6.87 9.56 -4.42
C GLY A 286 -8.29 9.70 -4.98
N SER A 287 -9.32 9.23 -4.28
CA SER A 287 -10.71 9.22 -4.77
C SER A 287 -11.27 10.62 -5.08
N LYS A 288 -10.81 11.66 -4.37
CA LYS A 288 -11.12 13.08 -4.65
C LYS A 288 -10.20 13.63 -5.73
N MET A 289 -8.88 13.44 -5.58
CA MET A 289 -7.87 13.96 -6.53
C MET A 289 -8.10 13.45 -7.96
N MET A 290 -8.36 12.16 -8.16
CA MET A 290 -8.60 11.57 -9.50
C MET A 290 -9.88 12.07 -10.17
N ALA A 291 -10.84 12.62 -9.41
CA ALA A 291 -12.08 13.18 -9.94
C ALA A 291 -11.94 14.67 -10.34
N ASP A 292 -10.88 15.35 -9.90
CA ASP A 292 -10.68 16.79 -10.02
C ASP A 292 -9.85 17.19 -11.26
N ALA A 293 -10.09 18.38 -11.81
CA ALA A 293 -9.31 18.94 -12.90
C ALA A 293 -7.82 19.17 -12.53
N ALA A 294 -7.50 19.29 -11.24
CA ALA A 294 -6.14 19.37 -10.70
C ALA A 294 -5.27 18.15 -11.05
N PHE A 295 -5.86 17.00 -11.44
CA PHE A 295 -5.11 15.80 -11.78
C PHE A 295 -4.64 15.72 -13.25
N GLU A 296 -5.30 16.39 -14.20
CA GLU A 296 -4.86 16.39 -15.62
C GLU A 296 -3.41 16.90 -15.82
N PRO A 297 -2.91 17.93 -15.09
CA PRO A 297 -1.48 18.28 -15.09
C PRO A 297 -0.56 17.18 -14.55
N VAL A 298 -0.95 16.51 -13.46
CA VAL A 298 -0.19 15.44 -12.80
C VAL A 298 -0.07 14.22 -13.72
N LEU A 299 -1.21 13.80 -14.28
CA LEU A 299 -1.32 12.70 -15.24
C LEU A 299 -0.44 12.97 -16.47
N ARG A 300 -0.50 14.18 -17.04
CA ARG A 300 0.32 14.58 -18.19
C ARG A 300 1.82 14.53 -17.90
N GLU A 301 2.27 14.88 -16.69
CA GLU A 301 3.67 14.75 -16.27
C GLU A 301 4.10 13.28 -16.17
N ILE A 302 3.23 12.41 -15.65
CA ILE A 302 3.45 10.94 -15.63
C ILE A 302 3.63 10.42 -17.07
N GLY A 303 2.74 10.77 -18.00
CA GLY A 303 2.86 10.40 -19.41
C GLY A 303 4.09 10.97 -20.11
N ALA A 304 4.45 12.23 -19.82
CA ALA A 304 5.64 12.90 -20.36
C ALA A 304 6.95 12.20 -19.94
N ARG A 305 6.96 11.55 -18.77
CA ARG A 305 8.08 10.72 -18.27
C ARG A 305 8.11 9.30 -18.82
N GLY A 306 7.21 8.94 -19.73
CA GLY A 306 7.15 7.61 -20.33
C GLY A 306 6.59 6.54 -19.40
N LEU A 307 5.73 6.93 -18.46
CA LEU A 307 5.06 6.04 -17.51
C LEU A 307 3.60 5.80 -17.93
N GLY A 308 2.99 4.73 -17.40
CA GLY A 308 1.53 4.56 -17.37
C GLY A 308 0.95 4.94 -16.00
N PHE A 309 -0.36 5.18 -15.94
CA PHE A 309 -1.11 5.37 -14.70
C PHE A 309 -2.13 4.24 -14.48
N LEU A 310 -2.10 3.62 -13.30
CA LEU A 310 -2.99 2.54 -12.91
C LEU A 310 -3.95 3.03 -11.82
N ASP A 311 -5.24 3.13 -12.16
CA ASP A 311 -6.34 3.31 -11.21
C ASP A 311 -6.59 1.95 -10.53
N ASP A 312 -6.32 1.84 -9.24
CA ASP A 312 -6.44 0.60 -8.48
C ASP A 312 -7.88 0.21 -8.17
N GLY A 313 -8.87 0.95 -8.67
CA GLY A 313 -10.29 0.63 -8.53
C GLY A 313 -10.88 0.94 -7.16
N THR A 314 -10.11 1.40 -6.16
CA THR A 314 -10.66 1.71 -4.82
C THR A 314 -11.49 2.99 -4.81
N GLY A 315 -11.25 3.91 -5.75
CA GLY A 315 -12.10 5.08 -5.96
C GLY A 315 -13.44 4.70 -6.60
N PRO A 316 -14.59 5.26 -6.19
CA PRO A 316 -15.90 4.88 -6.73
C PRO A 316 -16.11 5.37 -8.18
N LYS A 317 -15.38 6.39 -8.61
CA LYS A 317 -15.36 6.92 -9.99
C LYS A 317 -14.01 6.63 -10.63
N PRO A 318 -13.96 6.34 -11.95
CA PRO A 318 -12.70 6.28 -12.67
C PRO A 318 -12.05 7.67 -12.75
N VAL A 319 -10.75 7.71 -13.07
CA VAL A 319 -10.00 8.94 -13.37
C VAL A 319 -10.76 9.86 -14.34
N ASN A 320 -10.92 11.13 -13.96
CA ASN A 320 -11.47 12.20 -14.79
C ASN A 320 -10.43 12.72 -15.81
N ALA A 321 -9.96 11.82 -16.68
CA ALA A 321 -8.94 12.12 -17.69
C ALA A 321 -9.58 12.39 -19.07
N PRO A 322 -9.46 13.60 -19.65
CA PRO A 322 -9.80 13.84 -21.04
C PRO A 322 -8.81 13.09 -21.96
N ALA A 323 -9.18 11.87 -22.38
CA ALA A 323 -8.35 10.91 -23.11
C ALA A 323 -7.58 11.49 -24.32
N ASN A 324 -8.10 12.54 -24.94
CA ASN A 324 -7.51 13.20 -26.11
C ASN A 324 -6.34 14.16 -25.76
N LYS A 325 -6.09 14.49 -24.48
CA LYS A 325 -5.14 15.53 -24.06
C LYS A 325 -3.84 15.00 -23.43
N SER A 326 -3.92 14.12 -22.43
CA SER A 326 -2.75 13.72 -21.64
C SER A 326 -1.79 12.76 -22.36
N ARG A 327 -2.24 12.05 -23.41
CA ARG A 327 -1.54 10.92 -24.09
C ARG A 327 -1.00 9.84 -23.14
N THR A 328 -1.41 9.85 -21.88
CA THR A 328 -0.90 8.96 -20.84
C THR A 328 -1.66 7.64 -20.90
N PRO A 329 -0.98 6.48 -20.96
CA PRO A 329 -1.66 5.20 -20.90
C PRO A 329 -2.30 5.02 -19.52
N ILE A 330 -3.61 4.79 -19.49
CA ILE A 330 -4.38 4.56 -18.26
C ILE A 330 -4.97 3.15 -18.31
N ALA A 331 -4.90 2.44 -17.20
CA ALA A 331 -5.64 1.21 -16.95
C ALA A 331 -6.35 1.33 -15.60
N ARG A 332 -7.44 0.57 -15.42
CA ARG A 332 -8.20 0.53 -14.17
C ARG A 332 -8.41 -0.92 -13.74
N ALA A 333 -8.21 -1.21 -12.46
CA ALA A 333 -8.61 -2.48 -11.88
C ALA A 333 -10.12 -2.56 -11.76
N GLU A 334 -10.68 -3.68 -12.21
CA GLU A 334 -12.12 -3.89 -12.34
C GLU A 334 -12.73 -4.56 -11.10
N ILE A 335 -11.87 -5.20 -10.30
CA ILE A 335 -12.21 -5.87 -9.04
C ILE A 335 -11.09 -5.57 -8.04
N VAL A 336 -11.46 -5.10 -6.85
CA VAL A 336 -10.57 -4.96 -5.68
C VAL A 336 -10.80 -6.21 -4.82
N LEU A 337 -9.85 -7.16 -4.81
CA LEU A 337 -10.07 -8.51 -4.28
C LEU A 337 -10.42 -8.54 -2.79
N ASP A 338 -9.81 -7.65 -2.00
CA ASP A 338 -9.99 -7.53 -0.55
C ASP A 338 -10.77 -6.28 -0.14
N ALA A 339 -11.64 -5.75 -1.02
CA ALA A 339 -12.65 -4.73 -0.68
C ALA A 339 -13.55 -5.13 0.50
N THR A 340 -13.64 -6.44 0.79
CA THR A 340 -14.01 -6.94 2.11
C THR A 340 -12.89 -7.87 2.58
N PRO A 341 -12.15 -7.56 3.67
CA PRO A 341 -10.98 -8.32 4.11
C PRO A 341 -11.37 -9.60 4.86
N ARG A 342 -12.02 -10.53 4.15
CA ARG A 342 -12.42 -11.85 4.64
C ARG A 342 -12.07 -12.91 3.60
N ALA A 343 -11.64 -14.09 4.04
CA ALA A 343 -11.10 -15.12 3.17
C ALA A 343 -12.08 -15.55 2.06
N GLU A 344 -13.36 -15.68 2.42
CA GLU A 344 -14.44 -16.14 1.54
C GLU A 344 -14.84 -15.05 0.53
N ALA A 345 -14.73 -13.77 0.94
CA ALA A 345 -14.98 -12.64 0.05
C ALA A 345 -13.87 -12.49 -1.00
N ILE A 346 -12.61 -12.68 -0.59
CA ILE A 346 -11.46 -12.68 -1.50
C ILE A 346 -11.53 -13.87 -2.47
N ASP A 347 -11.94 -15.06 -2.00
CA ASP A 347 -12.17 -16.22 -2.89
C ASP A 347 -13.29 -15.96 -3.89
N ALA A 348 -14.39 -15.33 -3.48
CA ALA A 348 -15.49 -14.95 -4.37
C ALA A 348 -15.06 -13.89 -5.40
N ALA A 349 -14.26 -12.90 -5.00
CA ALA A 349 -13.70 -11.89 -5.90
C ALA A 349 -12.70 -12.49 -6.91
N LEU A 350 -11.90 -13.47 -6.49
CA LEU A 350 -11.02 -14.25 -7.38
C LEU A 350 -11.83 -15.08 -8.38
N ALA A 351 -12.92 -15.74 -7.95
CA ALA A 351 -13.82 -16.46 -8.85
C ALA A 351 -14.54 -15.51 -9.84
N GLN A 352 -14.91 -14.30 -9.40
CA GLN A 352 -15.45 -13.24 -10.26
C GLN A 352 -14.42 -12.78 -11.29
N ALA A 353 -13.14 -12.67 -10.90
CA ALA A 353 -12.04 -12.35 -11.82
C ALA A 353 -11.86 -13.45 -12.88
N GLU A 354 -11.93 -14.73 -12.51
CA GLU A 354 -11.92 -15.83 -13.48
C GLU A 354 -13.09 -15.77 -14.46
N ALA A 355 -14.31 -15.53 -13.96
CA ALA A 355 -15.49 -15.40 -14.79
C ALA A 355 -15.36 -14.22 -15.77
N ARG A 356 -14.88 -13.06 -15.31
CA ARG A 356 -14.70 -11.87 -16.15
C ARG A 356 -13.59 -12.06 -17.18
N ALA A 357 -12.46 -12.66 -16.79
CA ALA A 357 -11.40 -13.00 -17.73
C ALA A 357 -11.91 -13.92 -18.84
N ARG A 358 -12.70 -14.96 -18.51
CA ARG A 358 -13.29 -15.88 -19.51
C ARG A 358 -14.28 -15.19 -20.46
N ALA A 359 -14.97 -14.13 -20.02
CA ALA A 359 -15.89 -13.36 -20.86
C ALA A 359 -15.14 -12.36 -21.78
N ASP A 360 -14.23 -11.57 -21.22
CA ASP A 360 -13.61 -10.41 -21.91
C ASP A 360 -12.21 -10.72 -22.50
N GLY A 361 -11.64 -11.89 -22.20
CA GLY A 361 -10.29 -12.30 -22.59
C GLY A 361 -9.15 -11.70 -21.75
N PHE A 362 -9.46 -10.69 -20.93
CA PHE A 362 -8.57 -10.03 -19.99
C PHE A 362 -9.36 -9.49 -18.79
N VAL A 363 -8.74 -9.43 -17.61
CA VAL A 363 -9.19 -8.60 -16.47
C VAL A 363 -7.96 -8.08 -15.70
N LEU A 364 -8.04 -6.86 -15.18
CA LEU A 364 -7.08 -6.34 -14.19
C LEU A 364 -7.76 -6.30 -12.82
N VAL A 365 -7.09 -6.84 -11.79
CA VAL A 365 -7.56 -6.80 -10.40
C VAL A 365 -6.49 -6.25 -9.47
N SER A 366 -6.91 -5.58 -8.41
CA SER A 366 -6.06 -4.98 -7.39
C SER A 366 -6.32 -5.61 -6.02
N THR A 367 -5.36 -5.47 -5.11
CA THR A 367 -5.50 -5.94 -3.73
C THR A 367 -4.44 -5.33 -2.82
N SER A 368 -4.68 -5.27 -1.51
CA SER A 368 -3.64 -4.84 -0.57
C SER A 368 -2.58 -5.92 -0.33
N GLY A 369 -1.38 -5.51 0.10
CA GLY A 369 -0.31 -6.39 0.57
C GLY A 369 -0.56 -7.06 1.92
N SER A 370 -1.82 -7.25 2.33
CA SER A 370 -2.14 -7.95 3.58
C SER A 370 -1.72 -9.42 3.51
N VAL A 371 -1.35 -9.99 4.65
CA VAL A 371 -0.96 -11.41 4.74
C VAL A 371 -2.10 -12.31 4.26
N LEU A 372 -3.36 -11.98 4.58
CA LEU A 372 -4.54 -12.72 4.13
C LEU A 372 -4.69 -12.70 2.60
N SER A 373 -4.57 -11.52 1.99
CA SER A 373 -4.73 -11.32 0.54
C SER A 373 -3.64 -12.07 -0.23
N VAL A 374 -2.38 -11.92 0.19
CA VAL A 374 -1.24 -12.70 -0.33
C VAL A 374 -1.49 -14.20 -0.16
N ASP A 375 -1.94 -14.66 1.01
CA ASP A 375 -2.22 -16.06 1.28
C ASP A 375 -3.30 -16.67 0.40
N ARG A 376 -4.34 -15.91 0.01
CA ARG A 376 -5.36 -16.37 -0.94
C ARG A 376 -4.79 -16.45 -2.35
N ILE A 377 -4.11 -15.41 -2.82
CA ILE A 377 -3.55 -15.32 -4.18
C ILE A 377 -2.49 -16.42 -4.41
N VAL A 378 -1.60 -16.65 -3.45
CA VAL A 378 -0.55 -17.70 -3.52
C VAL A 378 -1.14 -19.11 -3.54
N ARG A 379 -2.36 -19.32 -3.02
CA ARG A 379 -3.08 -20.59 -3.17
C ARG A 379 -3.79 -20.67 -4.52
N TRP A 380 -4.61 -19.68 -4.84
CA TRP A 380 -5.40 -19.59 -6.07
C TRP A 380 -4.57 -19.71 -7.36
N ALA A 381 -3.37 -19.11 -7.38
CA ALA A 381 -2.50 -19.06 -8.56
C ALA A 381 -1.82 -20.40 -8.90
N LYS A 382 -1.70 -21.34 -7.94
CA LYS A 382 -1.01 -22.63 -8.19
C LYS A 382 -1.66 -23.46 -9.27
N ASP A 383 -2.99 -23.49 -9.25
CA ASP A 383 -3.79 -24.35 -10.11
C ASP A 383 -4.45 -23.53 -11.26
N LEU A 384 -3.97 -22.31 -11.51
CA LEU A 384 -4.59 -21.37 -12.45
C LEU A 384 -4.42 -21.80 -13.92
N ASP A 385 -3.21 -22.24 -14.29
CA ASP A 385 -2.92 -22.77 -15.61
C ASP A 385 -3.74 -24.04 -15.88
N ALA A 386 -3.96 -24.88 -14.85
CA ALA A 386 -4.83 -26.06 -14.92
C ALA A 386 -6.32 -25.72 -15.09
N ARG A 387 -6.74 -24.49 -14.73
CA ARG A 387 -8.07 -23.93 -15.04
C ARG A 387 -8.11 -23.21 -16.40
N GLY A 388 -7.05 -23.29 -17.21
CA GLY A 388 -6.96 -22.70 -18.55
C GLY A 388 -6.90 -21.17 -18.53
N LEU A 389 -6.35 -20.57 -17.48
CA LEU A 389 -6.20 -19.12 -17.29
C LEU A 389 -4.74 -18.77 -17.10
N ARG A 390 -4.33 -17.58 -17.53
CA ARG A 390 -2.93 -17.14 -17.52
C ARG A 390 -2.73 -15.90 -16.65
N LEU A 391 -1.79 -15.97 -15.72
CA LEU A 391 -1.39 -14.83 -14.89
C LEU A 391 -0.39 -13.94 -15.65
N VAL A 392 -0.67 -12.64 -15.77
CA VAL A 392 0.14 -11.70 -16.59
C VAL A 392 0.46 -10.40 -15.83
N PRO A 393 1.57 -9.73 -16.14
CA PRO A 393 1.93 -8.46 -15.50
C PRO A 393 0.95 -7.33 -15.84
N ALA A 394 0.71 -6.42 -14.88
CA ALA A 394 -0.25 -5.32 -15.02
C ALA A 394 0.08 -4.33 -16.15
N SER A 395 1.35 -4.21 -16.57
CA SER A 395 1.71 -3.41 -17.74
C SER A 395 1.06 -3.86 -19.05
N VAL A 396 0.54 -5.09 -19.15
CA VAL A 396 -0.27 -5.54 -20.31
C VAL A 396 -1.48 -4.64 -20.52
N ALA A 397 -2.16 -4.22 -19.45
CA ALA A 397 -3.30 -3.30 -19.53
C ALA A 397 -2.88 -1.89 -20.02
N LEU A 398 -1.69 -1.43 -19.63
CA LEU A 398 -1.17 -0.09 -19.93
C LEU A 398 -0.48 0.01 -21.30
N ARG A 399 0.07 -1.09 -21.81
CA ARG A 399 0.77 -1.12 -23.10
C ARG A 399 -0.21 -1.39 -24.25
N GLY A 400 -1.34 -2.03 -23.95
CA GLY A 400 -2.36 -2.44 -24.91
C GLY A 400 -1.88 -3.59 -25.81
N ALA A 401 -2.81 -4.17 -26.57
CA ALA A 401 -2.51 -5.28 -27.49
C ALA A 401 -1.74 -4.79 -28.75
N ARG A 402 -0.46 -4.45 -28.58
CA ARG A 402 0.45 -4.05 -29.66
C ARG A 402 0.70 -5.17 -30.68
N ASP A 403 0.52 -6.43 -30.28
CA ASP A 403 0.81 -7.62 -31.10
C ASP A 403 -0.09 -7.75 -32.35
N LYS A 404 -1.21 -7.02 -32.43
CA LYS A 404 -2.01 -6.93 -33.68
C LYS A 404 -1.36 -6.08 -34.80
N ARG A 405 -0.07 -5.75 -34.70
CA ARG A 405 0.69 -4.98 -35.72
C ARG A 405 2.08 -5.53 -36.07
N VAL A 406 2.35 -6.82 -35.82
CA VAL A 406 3.53 -7.53 -36.36
C VAL A 406 3.12 -8.87 -36.98
N SER A 407 2.19 -8.80 -37.93
CA SER A 407 1.83 -9.88 -38.88
C SER A 407 0.96 -9.24 -39.97
N THR A 408 1.21 -9.40 -41.27
CA THR A 408 2.28 -10.12 -41.98
C THR A 408 3.23 -9.16 -42.71
N ALA A 409 4.42 -9.66 -43.04
CA ALA A 409 5.17 -9.23 -44.21
C ALA A 409 5.42 -10.48 -45.06
N ASP A 410 4.64 -10.60 -46.14
CA ASP A 410 4.81 -11.47 -47.33
C ASP A 410 3.84 -10.93 -48.40
#